data_AF-A0A413QTG7-F1
#
_entry.id   AF-A0A413QTG7-F1
#
_cell.length_a   1.000
_cell.length_b   1.000
_cell.length_c   1.000
_cell.angle_alpha   90.00
_cell.angle_beta   90.00
_cell.angle_gamma   90.00
#
_symmetry.space_group_name_H-M   'P 1'
#
loop_
_entity.id
_entity.type
_entity.pdbx_description
1 polymer ?
#
loop_
_entity_poly.entity_id
_entity_poly.type
_entity_poly.pdbx_seq_one_letter_code
_entity_poly.pdbx_strand_id
1 'polypeptide(L)'
;MIMFISDSLFLLYIVTFLVIIITIYKCIKAKKIETKTIVIILIGVVYLLFYSYESIPSEKVQYNHIAISDVEGLSEKEIVNKILIQEFDYYKSERLFTKNQIFDYKINRINGPINDTSKTDNHYYDVSYSVKTIAPAWIAGNGKNEGLWVNSKSEFYNLIKNNDQYILTRVGGL
;
A
#
# COMPACT_ATOMS: atom_id res chain seq x y z
N MET A 1 6.41 14.74 4.38
CA MET A 1 5.18 15.07 3.63
C MET A 1 3.99 14.27 4.12
N ILE A 2 4.00 12.92 4.05
CA ILE A 2 2.88 12.10 4.55
C ILE A 2 2.61 12.30 6.06
N MET A 3 3.65 12.37 6.90
CA MET A 3 3.50 12.63 8.34
C MET A 3 2.80 13.98 8.60
N PHE A 4 3.22 15.05 7.92
CA PHE A 4 2.59 16.37 8.02
C PHE A 4 1.13 16.38 7.53
N ILE A 5 0.82 15.63 6.48
CA ILE A 5 -0.55 15.46 5.97
C ILE A 5 -1.41 14.72 7.01
N SER A 6 -0.88 13.64 7.59
CA SER A 6 -1.55 12.88 8.66
C SER A 6 -1.84 13.76 9.88
N ASP A 7 -0.86 14.53 10.35
CA ASP A 7 -1.01 15.43 11.50
C ASP A 7 -2.03 16.54 11.23
N SER A 8 -2.02 17.10 10.01
CA SER A 8 -2.99 18.11 9.59
C SER A 8 -4.41 17.56 9.52
N LEU A 9 -4.59 16.34 9.01
CA LEU A 9 -5.88 15.65 8.95
C LEU A 9 -6.39 15.27 10.35
N PHE A 10 -5.48 14.88 11.25
CA PHE A 10 -5.81 14.64 12.66
C PHE A 10 -6.34 15.91 13.34
N LEU A 11 -5.67 17.04 13.13
CA LEU A 11 -6.14 18.32 13.67
C LEU A 11 -7.51 18.69 13.08
N LEU A 12 -7.69 18.50 11.78
CA LEU A 12 -8.98 18.71 11.12
C LEU A 12 -10.08 17.79 11.66
N TYR A 13 -9.74 16.56 12.05
CA TYR A 13 -10.66 15.62 12.72
C TYR A 13 -11.17 16.17 14.05
N ILE A 14 -10.27 16.68 14.89
CA ILE A 14 -10.65 17.30 16.17
C ILE A 14 -11.53 18.54 15.94
N VAL A 15 -11.12 19.43 15.03
CA VAL A 15 -11.88 20.66 14.73
C VAL A 15 -13.26 20.33 14.19
N THR A 16 -13.37 19.37 13.28
CA THR A 16 -14.65 18.95 12.68
C THR A 16 -15.58 18.38 13.74
N PHE A 17 -15.06 17.53 14.64
CA PHE A 17 -15.82 17.01 15.78
C PHE A 17 -16.38 18.13 16.67
N LEU A 18 -15.56 19.12 17.02
CA LEU A 18 -15.99 20.29 17.81
C LEU A 18 -17.06 21.11 17.08
N VAL A 19 -16.89 21.37 15.79
CA VAL A 19 -17.86 22.12 14.97
C VAL A 19 -19.21 21.40 14.95
N ILE A 20 -19.23 20.08 14.82
CA ILE A 20 -20.48 19.29 14.85
C ILE A 20 -21.16 19.44 16.21
N ILE A 21 -20.44 19.28 17.32
CA ILE A 21 -21.01 19.41 18.68
C ILE A 21 -21.59 20.80 18.90
N ILE A 22 -20.84 21.86 18.58
CA ILE A 22 -21.29 23.25 18.75
C ILE A 22 -22.53 23.51 17.90
N THR A 23 -22.55 22.99 16.68
CA THR A 23 -23.67 23.14 15.74
C THR A 23 -24.93 22.43 16.25
N ILE A 24 -24.80 21.20 16.75
CA ILE A 24 -25.90 20.45 17.36
C ILE A 24 -26.44 21.19 18.59
N TYR A 25 -25.56 21.66 19.48
CA TYR A 25 -25.95 22.43 20.67
C TYR A 25 -26.76 23.68 20.29
N LYS A 26 -26.32 24.43 19.28
CA LYS A 26 -27.05 25.60 18.77
C LYS A 26 -28.43 25.23 18.22
N CYS A 27 -28.55 24.12 17.50
CA CYS A 27 -29.83 23.64 17.00
C CYS A 27 -30.81 23.25 18.12
N ILE A 28 -30.32 22.55 19.14
CA ILE A 28 -31.14 22.18 20.31
C ILE A 28 -31.63 23.45 21.02
N LYS A 29 -30.73 24.40 21.27
CA LYS A 29 -31.07 25.66 21.94
C LYS A 29 -32.07 26.51 21.15
N ALA A 30 -31.91 26.59 19.83
CA ALA A 30 -32.78 27.36 18.96
C ALA A 30 -34.13 26.67 18.65
N LYS A 31 -34.28 25.37 18.95
CA LYS A 31 -35.41 24.51 18.54
C LYS A 31 -35.76 24.64 17.04
N LYS A 32 -34.78 25.00 16.22
CA LYS A 32 -34.93 25.25 14.79
C LYS A 32 -33.73 24.66 14.06
N ILE A 33 -34.01 23.91 13.01
CA ILE A 33 -33.01 23.29 12.15
C ILE A 33 -33.13 23.93 10.77
N GLU A 34 -32.02 24.47 10.28
CA GLU A 34 -31.92 25.01 8.93
C GLU A 34 -31.20 24.02 8.03
N THR A 35 -31.56 23.97 6.75
CA THR A 35 -30.95 23.06 5.77
C THR A 35 -29.42 23.18 5.73
N LYS A 36 -28.88 24.40 5.84
CA LYS A 36 -27.43 24.65 5.90
C LYS A 36 -26.75 23.92 7.07
N THR A 37 -27.43 23.84 8.21
CA THR A 37 -26.92 23.16 9.41
C THR A 37 -26.88 21.66 9.21
N ILE A 38 -27.91 21.09 8.57
CA ILE A 38 -27.95 19.66 8.23
C ILE A 38 -26.78 19.32 7.31
N VAL A 39 -26.53 20.14 6.29
CA VAL A 39 -25.41 19.94 5.34
C VAL A 39 -24.05 19.98 6.04
N ILE A 40 -23.82 20.93 6.94
CA ILE A 40 -22.56 21.02 7.71
C ILE A 40 -22.34 19.77 8.57
N ILE A 41 -23.38 19.32 9.27
CA ILE A 41 -23.31 18.10 10.09
C ILE A 41 -23.01 16.89 9.20
N LEU A 42 -23.69 16.77 8.05
CA LEU A 42 -23.50 15.64 7.14
C LEU A 42 -22.06 15.58 6.60
N ILE A 43 -21.53 16.69 6.10
CA ILE A 43 -20.14 16.77 5.62
C ILE A 43 -19.17 16.40 6.75
N GLY A 44 -19.41 16.95 7.95
CA GLY A 44 -18.58 16.65 9.11
C GLY A 44 -18.60 15.17 9.48
N VAL A 45 -19.77 14.55 9.54
CA VAL A 45 -19.91 13.11 9.85
C VAL A 45 -19.23 12.25 8.79
N VAL A 46 -19.39 12.55 7.50
CA VAL A 46 -18.71 11.84 6.41
C VAL A 46 -17.19 11.93 6.56
N TYR A 47 -16.66 13.11 6.89
CA TYR A 47 -15.24 13.28 7.15
C TYR A 47 -14.76 12.49 8.37
N LEU A 48 -15.50 12.51 9.47
CA LEU A 48 -15.15 11.73 10.67
C LEU A 48 -15.12 10.23 10.38
N LEU A 49 -16.09 9.70 9.64
CA LEU A 49 -16.13 8.30 9.23
C LEU A 49 -14.93 7.94 8.34
N PHE A 50 -14.64 8.79 7.35
CA PHE A 50 -13.51 8.61 6.44
C PHE A 50 -12.18 8.58 7.21
N TYR A 51 -11.93 9.57 8.07
CA TYR A 51 -10.70 9.64 8.84
C TYR A 51 -10.57 8.48 9.83
N SER A 52 -11.67 8.08 10.48
CA SER A 52 -11.68 6.93 11.40
C SER A 52 -11.33 5.64 10.68
N TYR A 53 -11.90 5.43 9.48
CA TYR A 53 -11.56 4.29 8.63
C TYR A 53 -10.08 4.29 8.28
N GLU A 54 -9.54 5.41 7.81
CA GLU A 54 -8.13 5.53 7.43
C GLU A 54 -7.17 5.29 8.60
N SER A 55 -7.56 5.66 9.83
CA SER A 55 -6.71 5.62 11.03
C SER A 55 -6.57 4.25 11.69
N ILE A 56 -7.37 3.25 11.31
CA ILE A 56 -7.26 1.90 11.90
C ILE A 56 -5.88 1.32 11.52
N PRO A 57 -5.11 0.69 12.42
CA PRO A 57 -3.85 0.06 12.02
C PRO A 57 -4.12 -1.08 11.01
N SER A 58 -3.31 -1.17 9.95
CA SER A 58 -3.41 -2.30 9.02
C SER A 58 -2.84 -3.56 9.66
N GLU A 59 -3.48 -4.69 9.35
CA GLU A 59 -3.03 -5.99 9.85
C GLU A 59 -1.71 -6.37 9.16
N LYS A 60 -0.77 -6.94 9.92
CA LYS A 60 0.52 -7.37 9.37
C LYS A 60 0.31 -8.68 8.60
N VAL A 61 -0.09 -8.56 7.34
CA VAL A 61 -0.16 -9.69 6.42
C VAL A 61 1.24 -10.04 5.95
N GLN A 62 1.61 -11.31 6.04
CA GLN A 62 2.82 -11.81 5.41
C GLN A 62 2.49 -12.10 3.94
N TYR A 63 2.95 -11.22 3.04
CA TYR A 63 2.65 -11.29 1.61
C TYR A 63 3.79 -11.86 0.76
N ASN A 64 4.98 -12.05 1.35
CA ASN A 64 6.19 -12.45 0.65
C ASN A 64 6.45 -13.96 0.70
N HIS A 65 5.46 -14.76 1.10
CA HIS A 65 5.57 -16.22 1.11
C HIS A 65 4.31 -16.87 0.55
N ILE A 66 4.45 -18.12 0.09
CA ILE A 66 3.35 -18.95 -0.39
C ILE A 66 3.60 -20.41 -0.01
N ALA A 67 2.55 -21.13 0.39
CA ALA A 67 2.66 -22.54 0.74
C ALA A 67 3.01 -23.38 -0.51
N ILE A 68 3.82 -24.43 -0.34
CA ILE A 68 4.22 -25.30 -1.47
C ILE A 68 2.98 -25.97 -2.10
N SER A 69 1.98 -26.33 -1.30
CA SER A 69 0.71 -26.90 -1.78
C SER A 69 -0.04 -25.98 -2.75
N ASP A 70 0.08 -24.67 -2.60
CA ASP A 70 -0.68 -23.68 -3.40
C ASP A 70 -0.02 -23.39 -4.74
N VAL A 71 1.18 -23.93 -4.96
CA VAL A 71 2.00 -23.71 -6.16
C VAL A 71 2.57 -25.01 -6.73
N GLU A 72 2.02 -26.15 -6.33
CA GLU A 72 2.44 -27.44 -6.83
C GLU A 72 2.28 -27.50 -8.36
N GLY A 73 3.36 -27.88 -9.06
CA GLY A 73 3.40 -27.94 -10.52
C GLY A 73 3.71 -26.62 -11.24
N LEU A 74 3.85 -25.49 -10.51
CA LEU A 74 4.30 -24.22 -11.10
C LEU A 74 5.84 -24.18 -11.24
N SER A 75 6.33 -23.52 -12.27
CA SER A 75 7.75 -23.18 -12.40
C SER A 75 8.17 -22.13 -11.37
N GLU A 76 9.46 -22.09 -11.00
CA GLU A 76 9.95 -21.10 -10.03
C GLU A 76 9.64 -19.65 -10.47
N LYS A 77 9.72 -19.35 -11.77
CA LYS A 77 9.34 -18.05 -12.32
C LYS A 77 7.87 -17.71 -12.09
N GLU A 78 6.98 -18.68 -12.23
CA GLU A 78 5.54 -18.50 -11.95
C GLU A 78 5.29 -18.32 -10.44
N ILE A 79 6.04 -19.04 -9.60
CA ILE A 79 6.00 -18.87 -8.14
C ILE A 79 6.41 -17.44 -7.77
N VAL A 80 7.53 -16.93 -8.31
CA VAL A 80 7.97 -15.54 -8.13
C VAL A 80 6.89 -14.56 -8.56
N ASN A 81 6.31 -14.76 -9.75
CA ASN A 81 5.23 -13.89 -10.24
C ASN A 81 4.02 -13.89 -9.30
N LYS A 82 3.61 -15.05 -8.79
CA LYS A 82 2.46 -15.18 -7.89
C LYS A 82 2.69 -14.47 -6.55
N ILE A 83 3.88 -14.62 -5.96
CA ILE A 83 4.25 -13.92 -4.72
C ILE A 83 4.30 -12.40 -4.96
N LEU A 84 4.87 -11.94 -6.08
CA LEU A 84 4.90 -10.50 -6.42
C LEU A 84 3.49 -9.93 -6.60
N ILE A 85 2.59 -10.64 -7.28
CA ILE A 85 1.19 -10.23 -7.41
C ILE A 85 0.55 -10.09 -6.03
N GLN A 86 0.72 -11.08 -5.15
CA GLN A 86 0.21 -11.03 -3.77
C GLN A 86 0.77 -9.83 -2.99
N GLU A 87 2.07 -9.54 -3.12
CA GLU A 87 2.70 -8.37 -2.51
C GLU A 87 2.13 -7.04 -3.05
N PHE A 88 2.02 -6.89 -4.37
CA PHE A 88 1.51 -5.66 -4.95
C PHE A 88 0.01 -5.48 -4.73
N ASP A 89 -0.78 -6.56 -4.75
CA ASP A 89 -2.20 -6.52 -4.41
C ASP A 89 -2.42 -6.12 -2.95
N TYR A 90 -1.56 -6.59 -2.04
CA TYR A 90 -1.55 -6.12 -0.65
C TYR A 90 -1.34 -4.60 -0.60
N TYR A 91 -0.28 -4.08 -1.21
CA TYR A 91 -0.01 -2.63 -1.24
C TYR A 91 -1.08 -1.81 -1.96
N LYS A 92 -1.80 -2.41 -2.93
CA LYS A 92 -2.91 -1.80 -3.64
C LYS A 92 -4.19 -1.75 -2.80
N SER A 93 -4.39 -2.74 -1.94
CA SER A 93 -5.52 -2.82 -1.00
C SER A 93 -5.34 -1.97 0.25
N GLU A 94 -4.10 -1.55 0.54
CA GLU A 94 -3.78 -0.66 1.64
C GLU A 94 -4.48 0.69 1.52
N ARG A 95 -4.71 1.32 2.69
CA ARG A 95 -5.44 2.58 2.77
C ARG A 95 -4.64 3.76 2.25
N LEU A 96 -5.33 4.84 1.90
CA LEU A 96 -4.76 5.99 1.18
C LEU A 96 -3.58 6.62 1.91
N PHE A 97 -3.62 6.67 3.25
CA PHE A 97 -2.55 7.27 4.04
C PHE A 97 -1.47 6.28 4.50
N THR A 98 -1.51 5.02 4.05
CA THR A 98 -0.43 4.07 4.31
C THR A 98 0.82 4.46 3.53
N LYS A 99 1.97 4.42 4.21
CA LYS A 99 3.29 4.78 3.66
C LYS A 99 3.71 4.06 2.36
N ASN A 100 3.16 2.88 2.11
CA ASN A 100 3.50 2.02 0.97
C ASN A 100 2.30 1.81 0.03
N GLN A 101 1.27 2.65 0.12
CA GLN A 101 0.10 2.50 -0.74
C GLN A 101 0.47 2.72 -2.21
N ILE A 102 -0.09 1.89 -3.06
CA ILE A 102 -0.07 2.07 -4.52
C ILE A 102 -1.50 2.09 -5.05
N PHE A 103 -1.73 2.84 -6.11
CA PHE A 103 -3.03 2.86 -6.79
C PHE A 103 -3.12 1.77 -7.85
N ASP A 104 -2.00 1.44 -8.47
CA ASP A 104 -1.92 0.43 -9.51
C ASP A 104 -0.48 -0.04 -9.72
N TYR A 105 -0.30 -1.17 -10.40
CA TYR A 105 1.02 -1.69 -10.72
C TYR A 105 1.04 -2.48 -12.04
N LYS A 106 2.25 -2.67 -12.56
CA LYS A 106 2.54 -3.54 -13.71
C LYS A 106 3.85 -4.27 -13.47
N ILE A 107 3.85 -5.60 -13.57
CA ILE A 107 5.08 -6.38 -13.62
C ILE A 107 5.53 -6.38 -15.08
N ASN A 108 6.64 -5.71 -15.38
CA ASN A 108 7.13 -5.54 -16.75
C ASN A 108 7.93 -6.76 -17.21
N ARG A 109 8.75 -7.32 -16.31
CA ARG A 109 9.67 -8.42 -16.61
C ARG A 109 10.05 -9.18 -15.36
N ILE A 110 10.17 -10.50 -15.49
CA ILE A 110 10.82 -11.38 -14.52
C ILE A 110 11.84 -12.22 -15.29
N ASN A 111 13.11 -12.00 -15.00
CA ASN A 111 14.24 -12.75 -15.57
C ASN A 111 14.89 -13.60 -14.48
N GLY A 112 15.17 -14.85 -14.81
CA GLY A 112 15.82 -15.80 -13.90
C GLY A 112 15.28 -17.22 -14.05
N PRO A 113 15.81 -18.17 -13.25
CA PRO A 113 16.86 -17.96 -12.26
C PRO A 113 18.20 -17.55 -12.90
N ILE A 114 18.85 -16.54 -12.32
CA ILE A 114 20.21 -16.13 -12.69
C ILE A 114 21.16 -16.87 -11.76
N ASN A 115 21.87 -17.85 -12.30
CA ASN A 115 22.83 -18.64 -11.53
C ASN A 115 24.11 -17.82 -11.35
N ASP A 116 24.35 -17.32 -10.13
CA ASP A 116 25.67 -16.84 -9.74
C ASP A 116 26.50 -18.05 -9.30
N THR A 117 27.38 -18.53 -10.18
CA THR A 117 28.27 -19.67 -9.90
C THR A 117 29.21 -19.45 -8.71
N SER A 118 29.30 -18.22 -8.17
CA SER A 118 30.10 -17.89 -6.98
C SER A 118 29.35 -18.05 -5.65
N LYS A 119 28.02 -18.25 -5.67
CA LYS A 119 27.18 -18.38 -4.46
C LYS A 119 26.29 -19.62 -4.57
N THR A 120 26.63 -20.65 -3.80
CA THR A 120 25.79 -21.83 -3.60
C THR A 120 24.40 -21.41 -3.11
N ASP A 121 23.36 -21.91 -3.79
CA ASP A 121 21.95 -21.94 -3.37
C ASP A 121 21.08 -20.68 -3.51
N ASN A 122 21.54 -19.61 -4.17
CA ASN A 122 20.69 -18.43 -4.41
C ASN A 122 20.25 -18.32 -5.88
N HIS A 123 18.99 -18.66 -6.15
CA HIS A 123 18.34 -18.37 -7.41
C HIS A 123 17.87 -16.91 -7.43
N TYR A 124 18.66 -16.06 -8.08
CA TYR A 124 18.33 -14.63 -8.21
C TYR A 124 17.37 -14.38 -9.37
N TYR A 125 16.44 -13.46 -9.16
CA TYR A 125 15.48 -13.00 -10.14
C TYR A 125 15.63 -11.49 -10.32
N ASP A 126 15.90 -11.05 -11.55
CA ASP A 126 15.85 -9.65 -11.95
C ASP A 126 14.40 -9.31 -12.36
N VAL A 127 13.77 -8.47 -11.56
CA VAL A 127 12.37 -8.09 -11.72
C VAL A 127 12.31 -6.62 -12.07
N SER A 128 11.63 -6.30 -13.16
CA SER A 128 11.24 -4.94 -13.47
C SER A 128 9.74 -4.77 -13.30
N TYR A 129 9.33 -3.72 -12.59
CA TYR A 129 7.94 -3.37 -12.37
C TYR A 129 7.71 -1.86 -12.43
N SER A 130 6.46 -1.46 -12.51
CA SER A 130 6.02 -0.07 -12.49
C SER A 130 4.89 0.07 -11.49
N VAL A 131 4.86 1.16 -10.74
CA VAL A 131 3.82 1.42 -9.73
C VAL A 131 3.24 2.81 -9.91
N LYS A 132 1.93 2.95 -9.74
CA LYS A 132 1.24 4.24 -9.69
C LYS A 132 1.05 4.62 -8.23
N THR A 133 1.62 5.73 -7.77
CA THR A 133 1.64 6.04 -6.33
C THR A 133 1.96 7.51 -6.07
N ILE A 134 1.65 7.97 -4.85
CA ILE A 134 2.16 9.22 -4.26
C ILE A 134 3.10 8.96 -3.07
N ALA A 135 3.31 7.70 -2.71
CA ALA A 135 4.10 7.31 -1.56
C ALA A 135 5.61 7.48 -1.84
N PRO A 136 6.34 8.27 -1.03
CA PRO A 136 7.76 8.53 -1.24
C PRO A 136 8.64 7.27 -1.27
N ALA A 137 8.26 6.22 -0.54
CA ALA A 137 8.99 4.96 -0.51
C ALA A 137 9.10 4.32 -1.90
N TRP A 138 8.05 4.45 -2.72
CA TRP A 138 8.00 3.93 -4.08
C TRP A 138 8.58 4.91 -5.11
N ILE A 139 8.59 6.20 -4.83
CA ILE A 139 9.13 7.23 -5.74
C ILE A 139 10.67 7.25 -5.70
N ALA A 140 11.28 6.97 -4.55
CA ALA A 140 12.73 6.92 -4.41
C ALA A 140 13.35 5.75 -5.18
N GLY A 141 14.60 5.89 -5.63
CA GLY A 141 15.38 4.82 -6.28
C GLY A 141 15.50 4.98 -7.80
N ASN A 142 15.58 3.84 -8.50
CA ASN A 142 15.96 3.75 -9.91
C ASN A 142 14.81 3.80 -10.93
N GLY A 143 13.59 4.08 -10.47
CA GLY A 143 12.44 4.23 -11.35
C GLY A 143 12.42 5.59 -12.04
N LYS A 144 11.82 5.65 -13.23
CA LYS A 144 11.58 6.92 -13.94
C LYS A 144 10.17 7.43 -13.64
N ASN A 145 10.09 8.66 -13.13
CA ASN A 145 8.80 9.27 -12.79
C ASN A 145 8.13 9.89 -14.04
N GLU A 146 6.86 9.55 -14.23
CA GLU A 146 5.99 10.12 -15.26
C GLU A 146 4.58 10.33 -14.68
N GLY A 147 4.29 11.56 -14.25
CA GLY A 147 3.08 11.86 -13.49
C GLY A 147 3.06 11.10 -12.16
N LEU A 148 2.00 10.31 -11.94
CA LEU A 148 1.88 9.44 -10.76
C LEU A 148 2.52 8.05 -10.96
N TRP A 149 3.04 7.76 -12.14
CA TRP A 149 3.71 6.50 -12.42
C TRP A 149 5.21 6.60 -12.11
N VAL A 150 5.70 5.60 -11.38
CA VAL A 150 7.12 5.30 -11.23
C VAL A 150 7.39 4.08 -12.10
N ASN A 151 7.96 4.32 -13.28
CA ASN A 151 8.13 3.31 -14.31
C ASN A 151 9.47 2.59 -14.18
N SER A 152 9.46 1.30 -14.54
CA SER A 152 10.68 0.50 -14.74
C SER A 152 11.62 0.45 -13.53
N LYS A 153 11.07 0.43 -12.32
CA LYS A 153 11.79 0.02 -11.10
C LYS A 153 12.43 -1.35 -11.35
N SER A 154 13.69 -1.52 -10.99
CA SER A 154 14.44 -2.77 -11.18
C SER A 154 14.98 -3.25 -9.84
N GLU A 155 14.60 -4.46 -9.44
CA GLU A 155 14.98 -5.03 -8.15
C GLU A 155 15.36 -6.50 -8.30
N PHE A 156 16.30 -6.95 -7.48
CA PHE A 156 16.74 -8.32 -7.41
C PHE A 156 16.06 -9.03 -6.24
N TYR A 157 15.50 -10.19 -6.53
CA TYR A 157 14.85 -11.05 -5.55
C TYR A 157 15.55 -12.40 -5.47
N ASN A 158 15.51 -13.01 -4.30
CA ASN A 158 15.94 -14.38 -4.08
C ASN A 158 14.74 -15.21 -3.64
N LEU A 159 14.50 -16.32 -4.32
CA LEU A 159 13.45 -17.28 -3.97
C LEU A 159 14.06 -18.37 -3.09
N ILE A 160 13.67 -18.39 -1.82
CA ILE A 160 14.14 -19.37 -0.84
C ILE A 160 13.04 -20.39 -0.64
N LYS A 161 13.35 -21.66 -0.86
CA LYS A 161 12.49 -22.78 -0.51
C LYS A 161 12.77 -23.21 0.92
N ASN A 162 11.76 -23.12 1.79
CA ASN A 162 11.75 -23.73 3.11
C ASN A 162 10.78 -24.93 3.09
N ASN A 163 10.90 -25.85 4.04
CA ASN A 163 10.22 -27.16 4.04
C ASN A 163 8.75 -27.14 3.56
N ASP A 164 7.98 -26.14 3.98
CA ASP A 164 6.54 -26.05 3.68
C ASP A 164 6.14 -24.83 2.83
N GLN A 165 7.07 -23.93 2.52
CA GLN A 165 6.76 -22.65 1.86
C GLN A 165 7.91 -22.11 1.01
N TYR A 166 7.55 -21.35 -0.03
CA TYR A 166 8.48 -20.48 -0.74
C TYR A 166 8.44 -19.08 -0.15
N ILE A 167 9.59 -18.46 0.03
CA ILE A 167 9.74 -17.09 0.54
C ILE A 167 10.51 -16.27 -0.50
N LEU A 168 9.93 -15.17 -0.93
CA LEU A 168 10.58 -14.21 -1.80
C LEU A 168 11.21 -13.11 -0.96
N THR A 169 12.51 -12.91 -1.13
CA THR A 169 13.28 -11.91 -0.37
C THR A 169 13.89 -10.90 -1.34
N ARG A 170 13.68 -9.61 -1.06
CA ARG A 170 14.35 -8.53 -1.80
C ARG A 170 15.80 -8.41 -1.35
N VAL A 171 16.74 -8.46 -2.29
CA VAL A 171 18.19 -8.45 -2.01
C VAL A 171 18.83 -7.10 -2.35
N GLY A 172 18.19 -6.30 -3.21
CA GLY A 172 18.67 -4.98 -3.58
C GLY A 172 18.07 -4.51 -4.90
N GLY A 173 18.51 -3.35 -5.37
CA GLY A 173 18.18 -2.82 -6.70
C GLY A 173 19.35 -1.98 -7.21
N LEU A 174 19.50 -1.89 -8.53
CA LEU A 174 20.45 -0.99 -9.20
C LEU A 174 20.05 0.48 -9.03
#